data_AF-A0A350AJH2-F1
#
_entry.id   AF-A0A350AJH2-F1
#
_cell.length_a   1.000
_cell.length_b   1.000
_cell.length_c   1.000
_cell.angle_alpha   90.00
_cell.angle_beta   90.00
_cell.angle_gamma   90.00
#
_symmetry.space_group_name_H-M   'P 1'
#
loop_
_entity.id
_entity.type
_entity.pdbx_description
1 polymer ?
#
loop_
_entity_poly.entity_id
_entity_poly.type
_entity_poly.pdbx_seq_one_letter_code
_entity_poly.pdbx_strand_id
1 'polypeptide(L)'
;MGGLMVAVYTGKDRMAGLLTWASAALMAALAGYIGLTGQGENIAFHGMFHDDGFSRFAKVAILLSAAAVLVMSQDYMARRGLLRFEYPVLVVLSAIGMMMMVSAGDLIALYMGLELQSLALYVVASLRRDSARSTEAGLKY
;
A
#
# COMPACT_ATOMS: atom_id res chain seq x y z
N MET A 1 3.21 -20.11 -28.33
CA MET A 1 4.17 -19.07 -27.89
C MET A 1 3.68 -17.64 -28.17
N GLY A 2 3.27 -17.28 -29.40
CA GLY A 2 2.80 -15.92 -29.72
C GLY A 2 1.55 -15.44 -28.97
N GLY A 3 0.57 -16.33 -28.73
CA GLY A 3 -0.64 -16.00 -27.95
C GLY A 3 -0.39 -15.69 -26.48
N LEU A 4 0.64 -16.31 -25.87
CA LEU A 4 1.04 -16.02 -24.48
C LEU A 4 1.74 -14.66 -24.35
N MET A 5 2.49 -14.26 -25.38
CA MET A 5 3.11 -12.93 -25.44
C MET A 5 2.05 -11.84 -25.57
N VAL A 6 1.04 -12.02 -26.44
CA VAL A 6 -0.08 -11.06 -26.61
C VAL A 6 -0.95 -10.98 -25.34
N ALA A 7 -1.28 -12.10 -24.70
CA ALA A 7 -2.05 -12.07 -23.45
C ALA A 7 -1.31 -11.36 -22.30
N VAL A 8 0.02 -11.52 -22.21
CA VAL A 8 0.86 -10.80 -21.23
C VAL A 8 0.96 -9.31 -21.58
N TYR A 9 1.01 -8.95 -22.86
CA TYR A 9 1.19 -7.56 -23.31
C TYR A 9 -0.10 -6.74 -23.39
N THR A 10 -1.28 -7.36 -23.49
CA THR A 10 -2.52 -6.63 -23.84
C THR A 10 -3.59 -6.64 -22.74
N GLY A 11 -3.54 -7.56 -21.76
CA GLY A 11 -4.62 -7.74 -20.77
C GLY A 11 -4.35 -7.17 -19.36
N LYS A 12 -3.10 -7.16 -18.90
CA LYS A 12 -2.77 -6.90 -17.49
C LYS A 12 -2.94 -5.43 -17.07
N ASP A 13 -2.62 -4.49 -17.95
CA ASP A 13 -2.73 -3.06 -17.64
C ASP A 13 -4.19 -2.55 -17.72
N ARG A 14 -5.06 -3.24 -18.48
CA ARG A 14 -6.49 -2.91 -18.53
C ARG A 14 -7.19 -3.19 -17.19
N MET A 15 -6.67 -4.15 -16.41
CA MET A 15 -7.14 -4.44 -15.05
C MET A 15 -6.54 -3.50 -14.00
N ALA A 16 -5.45 -2.79 -14.29
CA ALA A 16 -4.76 -1.95 -13.31
C ALA A 16 -5.68 -0.83 -12.77
N GLY A 17 -6.47 -0.20 -13.63
CA GLY A 17 -7.45 0.81 -13.20
C GLY A 17 -8.52 0.23 -12.26
N LEU A 18 -9.08 -0.93 -12.60
CA LEU A 18 -10.06 -1.62 -11.75
C LEU A 18 -9.45 -2.03 -10.40
N LEU A 19 -8.22 -2.53 -10.41
CA LEU A 19 -7.50 -2.89 -9.18
C LEU A 19 -7.24 -1.68 -8.29
N THR A 20 -6.86 -0.53 -8.86
CA THR A 20 -6.67 0.70 -8.08
C THR A 20 -7.96 1.13 -7.38
N TRP A 21 -9.09 1.15 -8.10
CA TRP A 21 -10.40 1.49 -7.51
C TRP A 21 -10.86 0.46 -6.48
N ALA A 22 -10.69 -0.84 -6.76
CA ALA A 22 -11.03 -1.91 -5.83
C ALA A 22 -10.20 -1.84 -4.54
N SER A 23 -8.89 -1.62 -4.64
CA SER A 23 -8.00 -1.46 -3.49
C SER A 23 -8.37 -0.22 -2.66
N ALA A 24 -8.66 0.92 -3.31
CA ALA A 24 -9.08 2.13 -2.62
C ALA A 24 -10.42 1.94 -1.89
N ALA A 25 -11.40 1.31 -2.55
CA ALA A 25 -12.69 0.99 -1.94
C ALA A 25 -12.55 0.03 -0.76
N LEU A 26 -11.70 -1.00 -0.89
CA LEU A 26 -11.42 -1.94 0.19
C LEU A 26 -10.75 -1.25 1.38
N MET A 27 -9.76 -0.39 1.15
CA MET A 27 -9.10 0.40 2.20
C MET A 27 -10.09 1.31 2.94
N ALA A 28 -10.96 2.00 2.21
CA ALA A 28 -12.00 2.84 2.80
C ALA A 28 -13.03 2.03 3.61
N ALA A 29 -13.44 0.87 3.10
CA ALA A 29 -14.35 -0.03 3.81
C ALA A 29 -13.71 -0.58 5.09
N LEU A 30 -12.44 -0.98 5.04
CA LEU A 30 -11.68 -1.43 6.21
C LEU A 30 -11.49 -0.31 7.23
N ALA A 31 -11.23 0.92 6.78
CA ALA A 31 -11.15 2.09 7.66
C ALA A 31 -12.48 2.32 8.40
N GLY A 32 -13.60 2.24 7.68
CA GLY A 32 -14.93 2.31 8.29
C GLY A 32 -15.17 1.17 9.29
N TYR A 33 -14.81 -0.06 8.94
CA TYR A 33 -14.95 -1.22 9.82
C TYR A 33 -14.15 -1.04 11.12
N ILE A 34 -12.87 -0.70 11.03
CA ILE A 34 -12.00 -0.50 12.21
C ILE A 34 -12.51 0.66 13.08
N GLY A 35 -12.91 1.77 12.45
CA GLY A 35 -13.41 2.94 13.16
C GLY A 35 -14.74 2.73 13.90
N LEU A 36 -15.59 1.81 13.43
CA LEU A 36 -16.92 1.57 14.00
C LEU A 36 -16.98 0.38 14.96
N THR A 37 -16.09 -0.61 14.83
CA THR A 37 -16.18 -1.88 15.59
C THR A 37 -15.16 -2.01 16.71
N GLY A 38 -14.09 -1.22 16.70
CA GLY A 38 -13.00 -1.36 17.66
C GLY A 38 -13.37 -0.90 19.07
N GLN A 39 -13.46 -1.83 20.02
CA GLN A 39 -13.67 -1.56 21.44
C GLN A 39 -12.57 -2.19 22.30
N GLY A 40 -12.20 -1.50 23.39
CA GLY A 40 -11.20 -1.97 24.35
C GLY A 40 -9.75 -1.93 23.85
N GLU A 41 -8.87 -2.55 24.61
CA GLU A 41 -7.49 -2.80 24.22
C GLU A 41 -7.31 -4.31 24.00
N ASN A 42 -6.77 -4.69 22.84
CA ASN A 42 -6.41 -6.08 22.56
C ASN A 42 -4.89 -6.18 22.43
N ILE A 43 -4.29 -6.94 23.33
CA ILE A 43 -2.85 -7.21 23.32
C ILE A 43 -2.65 -8.63 22.77
N ALA A 44 -1.80 -8.77 21.77
CA ALA A 44 -1.45 -10.04 21.16
C ALA A 44 0.07 -10.26 21.20
N PHE A 45 0.48 -11.51 20.95
CA PHE A 45 1.89 -11.91 20.83
C PHE A 45 2.75 -11.47 22.03
N HIS A 46 2.30 -11.75 23.26
CA HIS A 46 3.02 -11.39 24.50
C HIS A 46 3.40 -9.90 24.61
N GLY A 47 2.58 -9.01 24.07
CA GLY A 47 2.85 -7.55 24.10
C GLY A 47 3.59 -7.03 22.88
N MET A 48 3.86 -7.86 21.86
CA MET A 48 4.46 -7.35 20.61
C MET A 48 3.45 -6.59 19.73
N PHE A 49 2.14 -6.78 19.95
CA PHE A 49 1.09 -6.13 19.18
C PHE A 49 -0.01 -5.55 20.09
N HIS A 50 -0.23 -4.24 19.98
CA HIS A 50 -1.25 -3.50 20.71
C HIS A 50 -2.31 -2.91 19.76
N ASP A 51 -3.57 -3.33 19.94
CA ASP A 51 -4.73 -2.73 19.29
C ASP A 51 -5.57 -1.96 20.32
N ASP A 52 -5.25 -0.67 20.47
CA ASP A 52 -5.90 0.26 21.37
C ASP A 52 -6.64 1.36 20.58
N GLY A 53 -7.21 2.34 21.27
CA GLY A 53 -7.92 3.45 20.62
C GLY A 53 -7.01 4.29 19.71
N PHE A 54 -5.73 4.47 20.08
CA PHE A 54 -4.79 5.28 19.33
C PHE A 54 -4.34 4.57 18.05
N SER A 55 -3.95 3.29 18.13
CA SER A 55 -3.52 2.52 16.98
C SER A 55 -4.67 2.33 15.99
N ARG A 56 -5.91 2.15 16.45
CA ARG A 56 -7.09 2.15 15.57
C ARG A 56 -7.32 3.48 14.86
N PHE A 57 -7.23 4.61 15.58
CA PHE A 57 -7.32 5.93 14.96
C PHE A 57 -6.24 6.11 13.88
N ALA A 58 -4.99 5.75 14.19
CA ALA A 58 -3.88 5.84 13.25
C ALA A 58 -4.07 4.93 12.03
N LYS A 59 -4.52 3.69 12.21
CA LYS A 59 -4.85 2.76 11.11
C LYS A 59 -5.92 3.33 10.19
N VAL A 60 -6.96 3.94 10.74
CA VAL A 60 -8.02 4.61 9.94
C VAL A 60 -7.42 5.76 9.13
N ALA A 61 -6.60 6.62 9.74
CA ALA A 61 -5.95 7.71 9.04
C ALA A 61 -5.02 7.22 7.91
N ILE A 62 -4.24 6.17 8.16
CA ILE A 62 -3.36 5.52 7.17
C ILE A 62 -4.18 4.98 5.99
N LEU A 63 -5.25 4.22 6.26
CA LEU A 63 -6.08 3.60 5.22
C LEU A 63 -6.79 4.64 4.35
N LEU A 64 -7.35 5.69 4.95
CA LEU A 64 -7.99 6.78 4.21
C LEU A 64 -6.98 7.57 3.37
N SER A 65 -5.79 7.82 3.91
CA SER A 65 -4.71 8.50 3.18
C SER A 65 -4.22 7.65 2.00
N ALA A 66 -4.03 6.34 2.20
CA ALA A 66 -3.62 5.42 1.15
C ALA A 66 -4.69 5.31 0.04
N ALA A 67 -5.98 5.23 0.41
CA ALA A 67 -7.08 5.25 -0.53
C ALA A 67 -7.12 6.54 -1.35
N ALA A 68 -6.94 7.70 -0.71
CA ALA A 68 -6.87 8.99 -1.39
C ALA A 68 -5.69 9.05 -2.38
N VAL A 69 -4.50 8.59 -1.98
CA VAL A 69 -3.33 8.51 -2.86
C VAL A 69 -3.61 7.64 -4.09
N LEU A 70 -4.26 6.48 -3.93
CA LEU A 70 -4.64 5.61 -5.05
C LEU A 70 -5.63 6.29 -6.01
N VAL A 71 -6.66 6.97 -5.49
CA VAL A 71 -7.64 7.68 -6.32
C VAL A 71 -7.00 8.84 -7.06
N MET A 72 -6.20 9.67 -6.37
CA MET A 72 -5.53 10.83 -6.97
C MET A 72 -4.47 10.44 -8.02
N SER A 73 -3.78 9.32 -7.82
CA SER A 73 -2.73 8.85 -8.72
C SER A 73 -3.28 8.13 -9.96
N GLN A 74 -4.52 7.64 -9.93
CA GLN A 74 -5.09 6.83 -11.01
C GLN A 74 -5.06 7.56 -12.37
N ASP A 75 -5.61 8.78 -12.43
CA ASP A 75 -5.64 9.58 -13.66
C ASP A 75 -4.24 10.00 -14.10
N TYR A 76 -3.39 10.38 -13.14
CA TYR A 76 -2.01 10.81 -13.40
C TYR A 76 -1.20 9.68 -14.05
N MET A 77 -1.29 8.47 -13.51
CA MET A 77 -0.57 7.30 -13.97
C MET A 77 -1.12 6.80 -15.30
N ALA A 78 -2.45 6.83 -15.49
CA ALA A 78 -3.09 6.44 -16.74
C ALA A 78 -2.66 7.34 -17.90
N ARG A 79 -2.68 8.67 -17.71
CA ARG A 79 -2.28 9.65 -18.74
C ARG A 79 -0.81 9.56 -19.14
N ARG A 80 0.06 9.12 -18.22
CA ARG A 80 1.49 8.92 -18.48
C ARG A 80 1.87 7.51 -18.95
N GLY A 81 0.90 6.60 -19.09
CA GLY A 81 1.19 5.20 -19.44
C GLY A 81 2.00 4.45 -18.37
N LEU A 82 1.96 4.92 -17.12
CA LEU A 82 2.69 4.36 -15.98
C LEU A 82 1.82 3.46 -15.11
N LEU A 83 0.51 3.38 -15.39
CA LEU A 83 -0.43 2.61 -14.60
C LEU A 83 -0.21 1.10 -14.80
N ARG A 84 0.57 0.52 -13.88
CA ARG A 84 0.81 -0.93 -13.77
C ARG A 84 -0.03 -1.51 -12.63
N PHE A 85 -0.43 -2.77 -12.77
CA PHE A 85 -1.16 -3.49 -11.72
C PHE A 85 -0.36 -3.63 -10.41
N GLU A 86 0.98 -3.52 -10.47
CA GLU A 86 1.88 -3.59 -9.31
C GLU A 86 1.72 -2.37 -8.37
N TYR A 87 1.39 -1.20 -8.92
CA TYR A 87 1.29 0.04 -8.16
C TYR A 87 0.29 -0.04 -6.99
N PRO A 88 -1.00 -0.38 -7.20
CA PRO A 88 -1.94 -0.48 -6.08
C PRO A 88 -1.56 -1.58 -5.08
N VAL A 89 -0.91 -2.66 -5.51
CA VAL A 89 -0.45 -3.74 -4.62
C VAL A 89 0.67 -3.23 -3.71
N LEU A 90 1.64 -2.49 -4.25
CA LEU A 90 2.74 -1.91 -3.46
C LEU A 90 2.23 -0.88 -2.44
N VAL A 91 1.25 -0.06 -2.80
CA VAL A 91 0.63 0.88 -1.84
C VAL A 91 -0.09 0.12 -0.72
N VAL A 92 -0.79 -0.97 -1.03
CA VAL A 92 -1.43 -1.84 -0.02
C VAL A 92 -0.37 -2.43 0.92
N LEU A 93 0.73 -2.98 0.39
CA LEU A 93 1.82 -3.52 1.21
C LEU A 93 2.45 -2.46 2.11
N SER A 94 2.66 -1.25 1.58
CA SER A 94 3.16 -0.10 2.34
C SER A 94 2.22 0.27 3.49
N ALA A 95 0.90 0.29 3.23
CA ALA A 95 -0.10 0.54 4.26
C ALA A 95 -0.15 -0.54 5.34
N ILE A 96 0.03 -1.82 4.97
CA ILE A 96 0.13 -2.92 5.94
C ILE A 96 1.35 -2.73 6.85
N GLY A 97 2.51 -2.36 6.30
CA GLY A 97 3.70 -2.02 7.08
C GLY A 97 3.45 -0.89 8.08
N MET A 98 2.83 0.21 7.62
CA MET A 98 2.43 1.33 8.49
C MET A 98 1.45 0.91 9.60
N MET A 99 0.47 0.06 9.29
CA MET A 99 -0.48 -0.46 10.28
C MET A 99 0.19 -1.36 11.32
N MET A 100 1.23 -2.11 10.93
CA MET A 100 2.02 -2.90 11.86
C MET A 100 2.82 -2.00 12.80
N MET A 101 3.43 -0.93 12.27
CA MET A 101 4.22 0.02 13.06
C MET A 101 3.40 0.70 14.16
N VAL A 102 2.19 1.17 13.86
CA VAL A 102 1.35 1.85 14.85
C VAL A 102 0.79 0.92 15.93
N SER A 103 0.87 -0.40 15.70
CA SER A 103 0.50 -1.43 16.69
C SER A 103 1.71 -2.14 17.29
N ALA A 104 2.94 -1.73 16.98
CA ALA A 104 4.13 -2.39 17.49
C ALA A 104 4.30 -2.11 19.00
N GLY A 105 4.40 -3.18 19.79
CA GLY A 105 4.70 -3.08 21.23
C GLY A 105 6.19 -3.22 21.56
N ASP A 106 7.02 -3.63 20.60
CA ASP A 106 8.47 -3.68 20.75
C ASP A 106 9.20 -3.16 19.50
N LEU A 107 10.53 -3.04 19.60
CA LEU A 107 11.37 -2.53 18.53
C LEU A 107 11.46 -3.49 17.33
N ILE A 108 11.30 -4.80 17.55
CA ILE A 108 11.38 -5.80 16.47
C ILE A 108 10.13 -5.70 15.60
N ALA A 109 8.94 -5.68 16.21
CA ALA A 109 7.67 -5.47 15.55
C ALA A 109 7.65 -4.13 14.78
N LEU A 110 8.18 -3.07 15.39
CA LEU A 110 8.30 -1.76 14.75
C LEU A 110 9.22 -1.82 13.52
N TYR A 111 10.39 -2.44 13.66
CA TYR A 111 11.37 -2.60 12.58
C TYR A 111 10.80 -3.43 11.42
N MET A 112 10.09 -4.52 11.71
CA MET A 112 9.45 -5.34 10.67
C MET A 112 8.39 -4.56 9.88
N GLY A 113 7.62 -3.70 10.56
CA GLY A 113 6.67 -2.81 9.90
C GLY A 113 7.36 -1.76 9.01
N LEU A 114 8.46 -1.17 9.50
CA LEU A 114 9.30 -0.22 8.75
C LEU A 114 9.89 -0.84 7.49
N GLU A 115 10.46 -2.04 7.58
CA GLU A 115 11.06 -2.75 6.44
C GLU A 115 10.01 -3.13 5.39
N LEU A 116 8.83 -3.60 5.82
CA LEU A 116 7.73 -3.89 4.89
C LEU A 116 7.28 -2.64 4.14
N GLN A 117 7.18 -1.51 4.85
CA GLN A 117 6.81 -0.23 4.25
C GLN A 117 7.90 0.28 3.30
N SER A 118 9.17 0.26 3.72
CA SER A 118 10.31 0.79 2.97
C SER A 118 10.51 0.03 1.67
N LEU A 119 10.53 -1.31 1.71
CA LEU A 119 10.69 -2.16 0.53
C LEU A 119 9.61 -1.90 -0.52
N ALA A 120 8.36 -1.74 -0.08
CA ALA A 120 7.27 -1.39 -0.99
C ALA A 120 7.48 0.00 -1.63
N LEU A 121 7.92 0.99 -0.84
CA LEU A 121 8.16 2.35 -1.33
C LEU A 121 9.39 2.47 -2.22
N TYR A 122 10.45 1.70 -1.99
CA TYR A 122 11.63 1.64 -2.88
C TYR A 122 11.23 1.23 -4.30
N VAL A 123 10.34 0.24 -4.42
CA VAL A 123 9.82 -0.21 -5.71
C VAL A 123 8.92 0.84 -6.34
N VAL A 124 8.08 1.53 -5.55
CA VAL A 124 7.24 2.64 -6.06
C VAL A 124 8.08 3.82 -6.54
N ALA A 125 9.17 4.17 -5.84
CA ALA A 125 10.06 5.26 -6.23
C ALA A 125 10.81 4.99 -7.55
N SER A 126 11.11 3.72 -7.82
CA SER A 126 11.77 3.25 -9.04
C SER A 126 10.80 2.75 -10.13
N LEU A 127 9.49 2.96 -9.97
CA LEU A 127 8.46 2.41 -10.87
C LEU A 127 8.62 2.90 -12.32
N ARG A 128 9.13 4.12 -12.54
CA ARG A 128 9.34 4.69 -13.88
C ARG A 128 10.73 4.33 -14.42
N ARG A 129 10.90 3.07 -14.84
CA ARG A 129 12.17 2.48 -15.29
C ARG A 129 12.85 3.22 -16.45
N ASP A 130 12.08 3.82 -17.36
CA ASP A 130 12.62 4.58 -18.50
C ASP A 130 13.15 5.98 -18.13
N SER A 131 13.05 6.37 -16.85
CA SER A 131 13.54 7.65 -16.36
C SER A 131 14.73 7.46 -15.44
N ALA A 132 15.90 7.90 -15.88
CA ALA A 132 17.12 7.90 -15.06
C ALA A 132 16.91 8.58 -13.69
N ARG A 133 16.08 9.64 -13.63
CA ARG A 133 15.72 10.32 -12.37
C ARG A 133 14.93 9.42 -11.40
N SER A 134 14.04 8.56 -11.91
CA SER A 134 13.26 7.63 -11.06
C SER A 134 14.13 6.50 -10.54
N THR A 135 15.01 5.97 -11.39
CA THR A 135 15.98 4.94 -11.00
C THR A 135 16.98 5.47 -9.97
N GLU A 136 17.49 6.69 -10.15
CA GLU A 136 18.36 7.35 -9.18
C GLU A 136 17.64 7.67 -7.87
N ALA A 137 16.37 8.12 -7.93
CA ALA A 137 15.57 8.36 -6.74
C ALA A 137 15.35 7.08 -5.91
N GLY A 138 15.03 5.96 -6.57
CA GLY A 138 14.86 4.67 -5.89
C GLY A 138 16.17 4.11 -5.29
N LEU A 139 17.33 4.47 -5.84
CA LEU A 139 18.64 4.07 -5.29
C LEU A 139 19.06 4.93 -4.08
N LYS A 140 18.61 6.20 -4.03
CA LYS A 140 18.95 7.14 -2.95
C LYS A 140 18.04 7.05 -1.74
N TYR A 141 16.81 6.58 -1.95
CA TYR A 141 15.84 6.33 -0.89
C TYR A 141 16.33 5.17 -0.02
#